data_AF-A0AAW0TY87-F1
#
_entry.id   AF-A0AAW0TY87-F1
#
_cell.length_a   1.000
_cell.length_b   1.000
_cell.length_c   1.000
_cell.angle_alpha   90.00
_cell.angle_beta   90.00
_cell.angle_gamma   90.00
#
_symmetry.space_group_name_H-M   'P 1'
#
loop_
_entity.id
_entity.type
_entity.pdbx_description
1 polymer ?
#
loop_
_entity_poly.entity_id
_entity_poly.type
_entity_poly.pdbx_seq_one_letter_code
_entity_poly.pdbx_strand_id
1 'polypeptide(L)'
;MVERRVSVSPNKTLDMIRSPGQVLRKVLLFVCFIQVVVTVYLAFCIYNSAFSTLKGIKNLPKLEDRQRYIPPQKEGHQKLILDFDIGKHEADIVLAEQEMSPHEGQEAVVQLGDGEGSGKQVRLRRLPVVELWSKAAIGSYLWHHILEGPESLDDSIQGATVGELQMTAFMLRYRSGPGITPETVPEDVRSLVLVVNGRTDEKVKEARLWLDHLQAQNVPPTTILVMLGNEQCDNGWVTSYLAPKGVVVAVLVTYDDPRVDQHTFHQWPLGVATYRQFPLIKEEQISPEAPRKYMCNLRATIYPNSSRSELYKFLKNSTLTSSQCHIKVRESWVSNESPDAMDEYVQTLLDSDLTLCPAGMNTETYRVYEALGTGSTPVIEAVVTNGHCAASPWRLLKRHDPPVIWVKSWDNLGKVLAKERRYSKQYKALRRLRVFQWYEWFKLRMRDSFVSIVTTSLLQPG
;
A
#
# COMPACT_ATOMS: atom_id res chain seq x y z
N MET A 1 69.47 83.36 2.33
CA MET A 1 68.35 84.00 3.05
C MET A 1 67.48 84.67 2.00
N VAL A 2 66.16 84.63 2.18
CA VAL A 2 65.10 85.36 1.42
C VAL A 2 64.47 84.61 0.21
N GLU A 3 63.30 84.06 0.56
CA GLU A 3 61.99 84.02 -0.10
C GLU A 3 61.70 83.33 -1.44
N ARG A 4 60.79 82.35 -1.30
CA ARG A 4 59.88 81.76 -2.29
C ARG A 4 58.77 82.75 -2.67
N ARG A 5 58.30 82.70 -3.93
CA ARG A 5 56.90 82.36 -4.29
C ARG A 5 56.64 82.29 -5.81
N VAL A 6 55.94 81.20 -6.18
CA VAL A 6 54.87 81.05 -7.20
C VAL A 6 55.21 81.09 -8.70
N SER A 7 55.03 79.95 -9.38
CA SER A 7 54.05 79.82 -10.49
C SER A 7 53.59 78.36 -10.62
N VAL A 8 52.32 78.18 -10.98
CA VAL A 8 51.58 76.90 -11.02
C VAL A 8 51.36 76.47 -12.47
N SER A 9 51.48 75.17 -12.77
CA SER A 9 50.80 74.52 -13.90
C SER A 9 50.54 73.03 -13.57
N PRO A 10 49.42 72.44 -14.03
CA PRO A 10 48.75 71.30 -13.39
C PRO A 10 48.95 69.97 -14.13
N ASN A 11 48.89 68.84 -13.43
CA ASN A 11 48.70 67.53 -14.07
C ASN A 11 47.63 66.69 -13.33
N LYS A 12 46.43 66.78 -13.90
CA LYS A 12 45.43 65.73 -14.17
C LYS A 12 45.32 64.56 -13.17
N THR A 13 44.38 64.72 -12.24
CA THR A 13 43.42 63.68 -11.85
C THR A 13 42.24 63.72 -12.85
N LEU A 14 41.80 62.60 -13.43
CA LEU A 14 40.40 62.39 -13.83
C LEU A 14 40.10 60.91 -14.17
N ASP A 15 39.28 60.31 -13.32
CA ASP A 15 38.03 59.59 -13.66
C ASP A 15 38.03 58.48 -14.71
N MET A 16 37.95 57.23 -14.21
CA MET A 16 37.36 56.11 -14.93
C MET A 16 36.00 55.77 -14.29
N ILE A 17 35.01 56.63 -14.51
CA ILE A 17 33.60 56.37 -14.19
C ILE A 17 33.11 55.28 -15.14
N ARG A 18 33.05 54.02 -14.67
CA ARG A 18 32.33 52.95 -15.38
C ARG A 18 30.85 53.31 -15.41
N SER A 19 30.28 53.41 -16.61
CA SER A 19 28.87 53.79 -16.75
C SER A 19 27.97 52.74 -16.06
N PRO A 20 26.93 53.17 -15.32
CA PRO A 20 26.01 52.27 -14.62
C PRO A 20 25.37 51.21 -15.54
N GLY A 21 25.22 51.53 -16.82
CA GLY A 21 24.69 50.61 -17.84
C GLY A 21 25.57 49.39 -18.11
N GLN A 22 26.90 49.48 -17.92
CA GLN A 22 27.79 48.32 -18.11
C GLN A 22 27.70 47.31 -16.97
N VAL A 23 27.45 47.75 -15.74
CA VAL A 23 27.28 46.87 -14.59
C VAL A 23 25.93 46.16 -14.68
N LEU A 24 24.86 46.89 -14.99
CA LEU A 24 23.53 46.32 -15.16
C LEU A 24 23.47 45.27 -16.28
N ARG A 25 24.16 45.53 -17.40
CA ARG A 25 24.25 44.58 -18.52
C ARG A 25 24.96 43.28 -18.14
N LYS A 26 26.01 43.35 -17.30
CA LYS A 26 26.72 42.16 -16.80
C LYS A 26 25.88 41.34 -15.83
N VAL A 27 25.12 42.00 -14.96
CA VAL A 27 24.20 41.32 -14.03
C VAL A 27 23.07 40.62 -14.78
N LEU A 28 22.45 41.29 -15.76
CA LEU A 28 21.42 40.69 -16.61
C LEU A 28 21.93 39.47 -17.39
N LEU A 29 23.13 39.56 -17.98
CA LEU A 29 23.74 38.43 -18.67
C LEU A 29 24.03 37.24 -17.73
N PHE A 30 24.43 37.52 -16.49
CA PHE A 30 24.67 36.49 -15.48
C PHE A 30 23.37 35.80 -15.03
N VAL A 31 22.29 36.57 -14.82
CA VAL A 31 20.97 36.01 -14.50
C VAL A 31 20.43 35.16 -15.65
N CYS A 32 20.53 35.64 -16.89
CA CYS A 32 20.16 34.85 -18.07
C CYS A 32 20.97 33.55 -18.18
N PHE A 33 22.26 33.59 -17.88
CA PHE A 33 23.11 32.40 -17.88
C PHE A 33 22.66 31.38 -16.82
N ILE A 34 22.37 31.82 -15.60
CA ILE A 34 21.84 30.95 -14.54
C ILE A 34 20.50 30.34 -14.97
N GLN A 35 19.59 31.14 -15.54
CA GLN A 35 18.30 30.65 -16.01
C GLN A 35 18.46 29.56 -17.08
N VAL A 36 19.38 29.73 -18.02
CA VAL A 36 19.68 28.71 -19.05
C VAL A 36 20.24 27.44 -18.43
N VAL A 37 21.17 27.55 -17.47
CA VAL A 37 21.73 26.37 -16.78
C VAL A 37 20.65 25.61 -16.02
N VAL A 38 19.78 26.30 -15.28
CA VAL A 38 18.65 25.69 -14.56
C VAL A 38 17.67 25.03 -15.53
N THR A 39 17.34 25.69 -16.65
CA THR A 39 16.44 25.14 -17.66
C THR A 39 17.01 23.88 -18.32
N VAL A 40 18.30 23.88 -18.67
CA VAL A 40 18.99 22.70 -19.23
C VAL A 40 19.05 21.56 -18.22
N TYR A 41 19.30 21.85 -16.94
CA TYR A 41 19.30 20.86 -15.89
C TYR A 41 17.91 20.22 -15.69
N LEU A 42 16.85 21.02 -15.64
CA LEU A 42 15.47 20.52 -15.56
C LEU A 42 15.10 19.69 -16.78
N ALA A 43 15.46 20.11 -17.98
CA ALA A 43 15.24 19.34 -19.20
C ALA A 43 15.99 18.00 -19.17
N PHE A 44 17.21 17.96 -18.65
CA PHE A 44 17.99 16.73 -18.45
C PHE A 44 17.34 15.80 -17.43
N CYS A 45 16.82 16.34 -16.32
CA CYS A 45 16.08 15.56 -15.33
C CYS A 45 14.79 14.95 -15.91
N ILE A 46 14.02 15.73 -16.66
CA ILE A 46 12.80 15.26 -17.35
C ILE A 46 13.16 14.18 -18.38
N TYR A 47 14.22 14.39 -19.17
CA TYR A 47 14.70 13.42 -20.15
C TYR A 47 15.09 12.09 -19.48
N ASN A 48 15.85 12.12 -18.37
CA ASN A 48 16.26 10.90 -17.67
C ASN A 48 15.08 10.20 -16.98
N SER A 49 14.13 10.94 -16.44
CA SER A 49 12.88 10.39 -15.89
C SER A 49 12.09 9.66 -16.99
N ALA A 50 11.83 10.32 -18.12
CA ALA A 50 11.13 9.72 -19.25
C ALA A 50 11.90 8.52 -19.87
N PHE A 51 13.23 8.59 -19.92
CA PHE A 51 14.09 7.52 -20.44
C PHE A 51 14.12 6.30 -19.53
N SER A 52 14.06 6.48 -18.21
CA SER A 52 13.93 5.40 -17.23
C SER A 52 12.60 4.65 -17.40
N THR A 53 11.50 5.39 -17.59
CA THR A 53 10.18 4.83 -17.89
C THR A 53 10.17 4.05 -19.22
N LEU A 54 10.86 4.56 -20.25
CA LEU A 54 10.99 3.89 -21.56
C LEU A 54 11.87 2.64 -21.53
N LYS A 55 12.93 2.58 -20.71
CA LYS A 55 13.73 1.35 -20.50
C LYS A 55 12.99 0.30 -19.68
N GLY A 56 12.15 0.72 -18.73
CA GLY A 56 11.25 -0.18 -17.99
C GLY A 56 10.23 -0.87 -18.90
N ILE A 57 9.78 -0.19 -19.97
CA ILE A 57 8.83 -0.75 -20.94
C ILE A 57 9.51 -1.67 -21.98
N LYS A 58 10.76 -1.41 -22.36
CA LYS A 58 11.48 -2.22 -23.38
C LYS A 58 12.06 -3.55 -22.88
N ASN A 59 12.14 -3.75 -21.56
CA ASN A 59 12.63 -4.99 -20.94
C ASN A 59 11.52 -5.88 -20.37
N LEU A 60 10.25 -5.60 -20.67
CA LEU A 60 9.19 -6.59 -20.50
C LEU A 60 9.46 -7.78 -21.44
N PRO A 61 9.54 -9.02 -20.94
CA PRO A 61 9.46 -10.18 -21.81
C PRO A 61 8.16 -10.06 -22.61
N LYS A 62 8.25 -10.09 -23.94
CA LYS A 62 7.07 -10.28 -24.78
C LYS A 62 6.39 -11.56 -24.29
N LEU A 63 5.17 -11.43 -23.80
CA LEU A 63 4.27 -12.56 -23.56
C LEU A 63 3.92 -13.17 -24.93
N GLU A 64 4.79 -14.06 -25.40
CA GLU A 64 4.39 -15.10 -26.34
C GLU A 64 3.96 -16.32 -25.52
N ASP A 65 2.72 -16.75 -25.78
CA ASP A 65 2.13 -17.97 -25.28
C ASP A 65 3.07 -19.17 -25.48
N ARG A 66 3.57 -19.70 -24.35
CA ARG A 66 4.05 -21.08 -24.28
C ARG A 66 3.41 -21.77 -23.08
N GLN A 67 2.15 -22.16 -23.25
CA GLN A 67 1.68 -23.41 -22.67
C GLN A 67 2.56 -24.55 -23.21
N ARG A 68 3.53 -25.01 -22.43
CA ARG A 68 4.04 -26.37 -22.54
C ARG A 68 4.10 -26.99 -21.15
N TYR A 69 3.23 -27.98 -20.99
CA TYR A 69 3.25 -29.01 -19.97
C TYR A 69 4.67 -29.55 -19.73
N ILE A 70 5.17 -29.46 -18.50
CA ILE A 70 6.42 -30.10 -18.05
C ILE A 70 6.03 -31.16 -17.02
N PRO A 71 6.21 -32.46 -17.30
CA PRO A 71 6.00 -33.52 -16.31
C PRO A 71 7.17 -33.57 -15.31
N PRO A 72 6.98 -34.18 -14.12
CA PRO A 72 7.92 -34.04 -13.02
C PRO A 72 9.20 -34.84 -13.27
N GLN A 73 10.36 -34.20 -13.15
CA GLN A 73 11.64 -34.90 -13.00
C GLN A 73 12.38 -34.45 -11.73
N LYS A 74 12.57 -35.48 -10.89
CA LYS A 74 13.63 -35.83 -9.94
C LYS A 74 14.61 -34.76 -9.43
N GLU A 75 14.78 -34.84 -8.12
CA GLU A 75 15.73 -34.18 -7.23
C GLU A 75 17.15 -33.99 -7.81
N GLY A 76 17.63 -32.76 -7.72
CA GLY A 76 19.03 -32.39 -7.82
C GLY A 76 19.29 -31.15 -6.97
N HIS A 77 20.04 -31.31 -5.89
CA HIS A 77 20.43 -30.24 -4.97
C HIS A 77 21.13 -29.08 -5.70
N GLN A 78 20.55 -27.88 -5.66
CA GLN A 78 21.33 -26.64 -5.76
C GLN A 78 20.85 -25.64 -4.71
N LYS A 79 21.74 -25.39 -3.75
CA LYS A 79 21.57 -24.54 -2.59
C LYS A 79 21.63 -23.07 -3.04
N LEU A 80 20.50 -22.51 -3.51
CA LEU A 80 20.40 -21.08 -3.77
C LEU A 80 20.16 -20.36 -2.43
N ILE A 81 21.25 -19.95 -1.79
CA ILE A 81 21.19 -18.92 -0.74
C ILE A 81 21.01 -17.60 -1.48
N LEU A 82 19.79 -17.07 -1.49
CA LEU A 82 19.51 -15.70 -1.92
C LEU A 82 20.05 -14.75 -0.84
N ASP A 83 21.35 -14.48 -0.89
CA ASP A 83 21.94 -13.35 -0.19
C ASP A 83 21.49 -12.07 -0.89
N PHE A 84 20.59 -11.33 -0.25
CA PHE A 84 20.25 -9.98 -0.66
C PHE A 84 21.37 -9.03 -0.19
N ASP A 85 22.26 -8.73 -1.13
CA ASP A 85 23.35 -7.77 -0.97
C ASP A 85 22.99 -6.47 -1.71
N ILE A 86 22.83 -5.38 -0.95
CA ILE A 86 22.55 -4.04 -1.47
C ILE A 86 23.86 -3.34 -1.90
N GLY A 87 25.03 -3.98 -1.74
CA GLY A 87 26.33 -3.39 -2.05
C GLY A 87 26.62 -3.05 -3.51
N LYS A 88 25.70 -3.30 -4.46
CA LYS A 88 25.92 -3.02 -5.89
C LYS A 88 25.24 -1.77 -6.46
N HIS A 89 24.42 -1.06 -5.69
CA HIS A 89 23.68 0.12 -6.18
C HIS A 89 23.80 1.36 -5.27
N GLU A 90 24.87 1.49 -4.49
CA GLU A 90 25.17 2.72 -3.74
C GLU A 90 25.26 3.99 -4.62
N ALA A 91 25.48 3.84 -5.93
CA ALA A 91 25.67 4.94 -6.87
C ALA A 91 24.39 5.43 -7.58
N ASP A 92 23.26 4.72 -7.48
CA ASP A 92 22.03 5.08 -8.22
C ASP A 92 21.04 5.90 -7.37
N ILE A 93 21.43 6.29 -6.15
CA ILE A 93 20.56 7.02 -5.21
C ILE A 93 20.91 8.50 -5.26
N VAL A 94 20.37 9.19 -6.27
CA VAL A 94 20.22 10.65 -6.25
C VAL A 94 18.72 10.97 -6.20
N LEU A 95 18.37 11.60 -5.08
CA LEU A 95 17.10 12.19 -4.65
C LEU A 95 16.07 12.48 -5.75
N ALA A 96 14.86 11.96 -5.55
CA ALA A 96 13.64 12.53 -6.09
C ALA A 96 12.77 12.98 -4.91
N GLU A 97 13.07 14.14 -4.35
CA GLU A 97 12.01 14.97 -3.75
C GLU A 97 11.25 15.59 -4.92
N GLN A 98 10.04 15.10 -5.19
CA GLN A 98 9.05 15.86 -5.93
C GLN A 98 7.86 16.05 -5.02
N GLU A 99 7.57 17.32 -4.74
CA GLU A 99 6.38 17.79 -4.05
C GLU A 99 5.13 17.18 -4.72
N MET A 100 4.52 16.20 -4.07
CA MET A 100 3.15 15.80 -4.37
C MET A 100 2.22 16.81 -3.70
N SER A 101 1.89 17.88 -4.43
CA SER A 101 0.75 18.72 -4.08
C SER A 101 -0.55 17.91 -4.27
N PRO A 102 -1.56 18.04 -3.38
CA PRO A 102 -2.86 17.43 -3.59
C PRO A 102 -3.45 17.92 -4.91
N HIS A 103 -4.06 17.02 -5.67
CA HIS A 103 -4.90 17.40 -6.80
C HIS A 103 -6.10 18.23 -6.27
N GLU A 104 -5.93 19.55 -6.21
CA GLU A 104 -7.05 20.49 -6.27
C GLU A 104 -7.75 20.24 -7.62
N GLY A 105 -9.02 19.84 -7.55
CA GLY A 105 -9.89 19.78 -8.70
C GLY A 105 -10.06 21.18 -9.28
N GLN A 106 -9.29 21.49 -10.33
CA GLN A 106 -9.63 22.62 -11.18
C GLN A 106 -10.86 22.24 -11.99
N GLU A 107 -12.00 22.83 -11.61
CA GLU A 107 -13.15 22.96 -12.48
C GLU A 107 -12.68 23.59 -13.80
N ALA A 108 -12.67 22.78 -14.87
CA ALA A 108 -12.53 23.30 -16.21
C ALA A 108 -13.83 24.05 -16.57
N VAL A 109 -13.88 25.34 -16.25
CA VAL A 109 -14.87 26.25 -16.84
C VAL A 109 -14.50 26.44 -18.30
N VAL A 110 -15.09 25.62 -19.16
CA VAL A 110 -15.05 25.81 -20.61
C VAL A 110 -15.97 27.00 -20.92
N GLN A 111 -15.38 28.18 -21.14
CA GLN A 111 -16.10 29.28 -21.80
C GLN A 111 -16.29 28.90 -23.27
N LEU A 112 -17.51 28.49 -23.61
CA LEU A 112 -17.95 28.35 -25.00
C LEU A 112 -18.18 29.76 -25.55
N GLY A 113 -17.32 30.16 -26.48
CA GLY A 113 -17.49 31.39 -27.25
C GLY A 113 -18.75 31.32 -28.12
N ASP A 114 -19.43 32.46 -28.22
CA ASP A 114 -20.64 32.65 -29.02
C ASP A 114 -20.39 32.28 -30.49
N GLY A 115 -21.04 31.20 -30.91
CA GLY A 115 -21.12 30.76 -32.30
C GLY A 115 -22.47 30.11 -32.51
N GLU A 116 -23.39 30.83 -33.16
CA GLU A 116 -24.70 30.35 -33.58
C GLU A 116 -24.55 29.05 -34.40
N GLY A 117 -25.16 27.95 -33.93
CA GLY A 117 -25.23 26.72 -34.72
C GLY A 117 -25.44 25.43 -33.94
N SER A 118 -26.70 25.03 -33.78
CA SER A 118 -27.17 23.70 -33.34
C SER A 118 -26.80 23.28 -31.90
N GLY A 119 -27.77 23.43 -30.99
CA GLY A 119 -27.68 22.90 -29.62
C GLY A 119 -27.62 21.38 -29.61
N LYS A 120 -26.42 20.81 -29.61
CA LYS A 120 -26.20 19.46 -29.09
C LYS A 120 -26.19 19.56 -27.58
N GLN A 121 -27.32 19.18 -26.98
CA GLN A 121 -27.44 18.96 -25.54
C GLN A 121 -26.37 17.92 -25.14
N VAL A 122 -25.27 18.36 -24.54
CA VAL A 122 -24.27 17.46 -23.96
C VAL A 122 -24.95 16.80 -22.77
N ARG A 123 -25.54 15.61 -22.98
CA ARG A 123 -26.04 14.77 -21.90
C ARG A 123 -24.85 14.46 -20.99
N LEU A 124 -24.81 15.07 -19.81
CA LEU A 124 -23.89 14.67 -18.74
C LEU A 124 -24.11 13.16 -18.53
N ARG A 125 -23.14 12.34 -18.92
CA ARG A 125 -23.24 10.89 -18.79
C ARG A 125 -23.17 10.57 -17.30
N ARG A 126 -24.31 10.25 -16.69
CA ARG A 126 -24.33 9.80 -15.29
C ARG A 126 -23.48 8.54 -15.18
N LEU A 127 -22.48 8.57 -14.31
CA LEU A 127 -21.65 7.42 -14.02
C LEU A 127 -22.54 6.31 -13.41
N PRO A 128 -22.32 5.03 -13.77
CA PRO A 128 -23.01 3.92 -13.12
C PRO A 128 -22.64 3.91 -11.62
N VAL A 129 -23.57 3.45 -10.79
CA VAL A 129 -23.39 3.37 -9.34
C VAL A 129 -23.10 1.92 -8.96
N VAL A 130 -22.07 1.71 -8.16
CA VAL A 130 -21.73 0.43 -7.55
C VAL A 130 -21.86 0.58 -6.04
N GLU A 131 -22.72 -0.23 -5.44
CA GLU A 131 -22.86 -0.28 -4.00
C GLU A 131 -21.74 -1.15 -3.39
N LEU A 132 -21.22 -0.75 -2.24
CA LEU A 132 -20.25 -1.49 -1.45
C LEU A 132 -20.80 -1.62 -0.03
N TRP A 133 -21.23 -2.82 0.32
CA TRP A 133 -21.79 -3.12 1.64
C TRP A 133 -20.80 -3.92 2.47
N SER A 134 -20.40 -3.38 3.61
CA SER A 134 -19.37 -3.96 4.45
C SER A 134 -19.92 -4.54 5.74
N LYS A 135 -19.78 -5.87 5.90
CA LYS A 135 -20.13 -6.62 7.12
C LYS A 135 -18.91 -7.25 7.80
N ALA A 136 -17.70 -6.85 7.39
CA ALA A 136 -16.45 -7.34 7.96
C ALA A 136 -15.39 -6.24 7.98
N ALA A 137 -14.48 -6.28 8.96
CA ALA A 137 -13.45 -5.26 9.14
C ALA A 137 -12.51 -5.11 7.93
N ILE A 138 -12.35 -6.16 7.12
CA ILE A 138 -11.59 -6.06 5.86
C ILE A 138 -12.22 -5.07 4.87
N GLY A 139 -13.51 -4.78 5.00
CA GLY A 139 -14.17 -3.74 4.21
C GLY A 139 -13.76 -2.34 4.64
N SER A 140 -13.49 -2.10 5.93
CA SER A 140 -12.86 -0.86 6.40
C SER A 140 -11.43 -0.74 5.86
N TYR A 141 -10.68 -1.85 5.77
CA TYR A 141 -9.36 -1.82 5.12
C TYR A 141 -9.47 -1.43 3.64
N LEU A 142 -10.40 -2.06 2.89
CA LEU A 142 -10.68 -1.69 1.50
C LEU A 142 -11.06 -0.21 1.39
N TRP A 143 -12.03 0.26 2.17
CA TRP A 143 -12.54 1.64 2.07
C TRP A 143 -11.50 2.68 2.50
N HIS A 144 -10.94 2.56 3.70
CA HIS A 144 -10.09 3.60 4.30
C HIS A 144 -8.64 3.54 3.87
N HIS A 145 -8.07 2.35 3.66
CA HIS A 145 -6.65 2.22 3.36
C HIS A 145 -6.36 2.04 1.87
N ILE A 146 -7.22 1.33 1.13
CA ILE A 146 -6.99 1.07 -0.30
C ILE A 146 -7.66 2.15 -1.16
N LEU A 147 -8.90 2.50 -0.87
CA LEU A 147 -9.66 3.49 -1.64
C LEU A 147 -9.52 4.92 -1.09
N GLU A 148 -9.11 5.06 0.16
CA GLU A 148 -9.03 6.34 0.89
C GLU A 148 -10.36 7.11 0.84
N GLY A 149 -11.47 6.36 0.92
CA GLY A 149 -12.81 6.90 0.85
C GLY A 149 -13.22 7.61 2.15
N PRO A 150 -13.89 8.77 2.08
CA PRO A 150 -14.47 9.42 3.25
C PRO A 150 -15.69 8.64 3.74
N GLU A 151 -16.00 8.73 5.03
CA GLU A 151 -17.28 8.24 5.56
C GLU A 151 -17.85 9.20 6.60
N SER A 152 -19.15 9.13 6.80
CA SER A 152 -19.90 9.81 7.85
C SER A 152 -20.92 8.86 8.46
N LEU A 153 -21.46 9.23 9.62
CA LEU A 153 -22.64 8.55 10.15
C LEU A 153 -23.83 8.76 9.21
N ASP A 154 -24.69 7.76 9.11
CA ASP A 154 -25.98 7.88 8.42
C ASP A 154 -27.04 8.40 9.40
N ASP A 155 -27.63 9.56 9.09
CA ASP A 155 -28.66 10.17 9.92
C ASP A 155 -30.00 9.40 9.87
N SER A 156 -30.21 8.57 8.83
CA SER A 156 -31.45 7.83 8.60
C SER A 156 -31.42 6.41 9.16
N ILE A 157 -30.24 5.79 9.24
CA ILE A 157 -30.06 4.41 9.73
C ILE A 157 -29.12 4.44 10.94
N GLN A 158 -29.69 4.21 12.13
CA GLN A 158 -28.94 4.25 13.38
C GLN A 158 -27.77 3.24 13.36
N GLY A 159 -26.57 3.75 13.62
CA GLY A 159 -25.36 2.93 13.68
C GLY A 159 -24.84 2.47 12.32
N ALA A 160 -25.34 3.04 11.22
CA ALA A 160 -24.72 2.89 9.92
C ALA A 160 -23.70 4.01 9.64
N THR A 161 -22.67 3.69 8.88
CA THR A 161 -21.80 4.66 8.22
C THR A 161 -21.97 4.58 6.72
N VAL A 162 -21.90 5.72 6.06
CA VAL A 162 -22.03 5.87 4.62
C VAL A 162 -20.89 6.70 4.05
N GLY A 163 -20.58 6.47 2.79
CA GLY A 163 -19.58 7.25 2.06
C GLY A 163 -19.82 7.19 0.57
N GLU A 164 -19.37 8.21 -0.16
CA GLU A 164 -19.38 8.21 -1.62
C GLU A 164 -17.98 8.51 -2.14
N LEU A 165 -17.58 7.81 -3.20
CA LEU A 165 -16.30 8.01 -3.86
C LEU A 165 -16.46 7.93 -5.37
N GLN A 166 -16.11 9.01 -6.07
CA GLN A 166 -16.16 9.05 -7.53
C GLN A 166 -14.90 8.40 -8.12
N MET A 167 -15.09 7.28 -8.82
CA MET A 167 -14.05 6.66 -9.65
C MET A 167 -14.14 7.19 -11.10
N THR A 168 -13.11 6.94 -11.90
CA THR A 168 -13.10 7.35 -13.32
C THR A 168 -14.27 6.77 -14.12
N ALA A 169 -14.69 5.53 -13.81
CA ALA A 169 -15.68 4.79 -14.58
C ALA A 169 -17.05 4.62 -13.89
N PHE A 170 -17.13 4.85 -12.59
CA PHE A 170 -18.34 4.62 -11.78
C PHE A 170 -18.29 5.43 -10.48
N MET A 171 -19.42 5.54 -9.80
CA MET A 171 -19.50 6.08 -8.45
C MET A 171 -19.70 4.94 -7.46
N LEU A 172 -18.94 4.96 -6.37
CA LEU A 172 -18.96 3.96 -5.31
C LEU A 172 -19.75 4.49 -4.12
N ARG A 173 -20.75 3.73 -3.67
CA ARG A 173 -21.51 4.04 -2.44
C ARG A 173 -21.20 3.03 -1.37
N TYR A 174 -20.51 3.48 -0.34
CA TYR A 174 -20.13 2.66 0.80
C TYR A 174 -21.21 2.68 1.88
N ARG A 175 -21.49 1.51 2.46
CA ARG A 175 -22.36 1.34 3.63
C ARG A 175 -21.74 0.33 4.57
N SER A 176 -21.71 0.63 5.86
CA SER A 176 -21.20 -0.27 6.89
C SER A 176 -21.89 -0.05 8.23
N GLY A 177 -21.58 -0.90 9.21
CA GLY A 177 -22.08 -0.79 10.58
C GLY A 177 -23.21 -1.76 10.92
N PRO A 178 -23.58 -1.86 12.21
CA PRO A 178 -24.65 -2.75 12.70
C PRO A 178 -26.03 -2.43 12.12
N GLY A 179 -26.32 -1.16 11.81
CA GLY A 179 -27.60 -0.74 11.25
C GLY A 179 -27.85 -1.23 9.82
N ILE A 180 -26.80 -1.63 9.09
CA ILE A 180 -26.90 -2.16 7.74
C ILE A 180 -27.27 -3.65 7.80
N THR A 181 -28.55 -3.96 7.58
CA THR A 181 -29.13 -5.32 7.47
C THR A 181 -29.81 -5.51 6.11
N PRO A 182 -30.13 -6.75 5.69
CA PRO A 182 -30.84 -7.00 4.44
C PRO A 182 -32.15 -6.21 4.28
N GLU A 183 -32.81 -5.87 5.38
CA GLU A 183 -34.07 -5.12 5.41
C GLU A 183 -33.88 -3.59 5.28
N THR A 184 -32.68 -3.08 5.56
CA THR A 184 -32.38 -1.64 5.56
C THR A 184 -31.67 -1.15 4.30
N VAL A 185 -31.12 -2.07 3.51
CA VAL A 185 -30.39 -1.73 2.29
C VAL A 185 -31.35 -1.50 1.12
N PRO A 186 -30.96 -0.69 0.12
CA PRO A 186 -31.80 -0.48 -1.06
C PRO A 186 -32.08 -1.78 -1.83
N GLU A 187 -33.31 -1.96 -2.31
CA GLU A 187 -33.72 -3.13 -3.10
C GLU A 187 -33.41 -3.00 -4.60
N ASP A 188 -33.15 -1.79 -5.10
CA ASP A 188 -32.96 -1.50 -6.53
C ASP A 188 -31.49 -1.57 -6.99
N VAL A 189 -30.65 -2.27 -6.22
CA VAL A 189 -29.23 -2.43 -6.51
C VAL A 189 -29.01 -3.43 -7.63
N ARG A 190 -28.22 -3.02 -8.63
CA ARG A 190 -27.83 -3.89 -9.75
C ARG A 190 -26.40 -4.41 -9.69
N SER A 191 -25.50 -3.62 -9.11
CA SER A 191 -24.07 -3.88 -9.06
C SER A 191 -23.59 -3.70 -7.63
N LEU A 192 -23.17 -4.81 -7.01
CA LEU A 192 -22.84 -4.86 -5.60
C LEU A 192 -21.44 -5.41 -5.37
N VAL A 193 -20.70 -4.80 -4.45
CA VAL A 193 -19.54 -5.37 -3.79
C VAL A 193 -19.95 -5.68 -2.36
N LEU A 194 -20.11 -6.96 -2.04
CA LEU A 194 -20.45 -7.39 -0.69
C LEU A 194 -19.18 -7.84 0.04
N VAL A 195 -18.91 -7.25 1.21
CA VAL A 195 -17.79 -7.65 2.06
C VAL A 195 -18.26 -8.49 3.25
N VAL A 196 -17.78 -9.72 3.36
CA VAL A 196 -18.20 -10.67 4.39
C VAL A 196 -17.03 -11.25 5.18
N ASN A 197 -17.37 -11.84 6.33
CA ASN A 197 -16.44 -12.59 7.16
C ASN A 197 -16.72 -14.09 6.98
N GLY A 198 -15.79 -14.82 6.36
CA GLY A 198 -15.85 -16.27 6.18
C GLY A 198 -14.95 -17.05 7.15
N ARG A 199 -14.47 -16.40 8.23
CA ARG A 199 -13.43 -16.97 9.09
C ARG A 199 -13.88 -18.17 9.93
N THR A 200 -15.10 -18.13 10.48
CA THR A 200 -15.67 -19.17 11.36
C THR A 200 -17.06 -19.57 10.88
N ASP A 201 -17.57 -20.73 11.31
CA ASP A 201 -18.88 -21.24 10.90
C ASP A 201 -20.03 -20.28 11.24
N GLU A 202 -19.96 -19.60 12.37
CA GLU A 202 -20.94 -18.58 12.76
C GLU A 202 -20.94 -17.42 11.78
N LYS A 203 -19.75 -16.96 11.37
CA LYS A 203 -19.59 -15.88 10.41
C LYS A 203 -19.97 -16.30 8.99
N VAL A 204 -19.73 -17.55 8.63
CA VAL A 204 -20.25 -18.14 7.39
C VAL A 204 -21.78 -18.17 7.39
N LYS A 205 -22.43 -18.55 8.50
CA LYS A 205 -23.90 -18.49 8.60
C LYS A 205 -24.43 -17.07 8.39
N GLU A 206 -23.81 -16.07 9.03
CA GLU A 206 -24.16 -14.65 8.83
C GLU A 206 -23.98 -14.23 7.35
N ALA A 207 -22.88 -14.63 6.71
CA ALA A 207 -22.61 -14.32 5.31
C ALA A 207 -23.61 -14.99 4.35
N ARG A 208 -24.03 -16.22 4.64
CA ARG A 208 -25.05 -16.92 3.84
C ARG A 208 -26.40 -16.22 3.90
N LEU A 209 -26.82 -15.70 5.07
CA LEU A 209 -28.08 -14.95 5.17
C LEU A 209 -28.13 -13.77 4.20
N TRP A 210 -27.01 -13.05 4.02
CA TRP A 210 -26.91 -11.98 3.02
C TRP A 210 -27.03 -12.51 1.59
N LEU A 211 -26.26 -13.54 1.25
CA LEU A 211 -26.26 -14.08 -0.12
C LEU A 211 -27.60 -14.75 -0.49
N ASP A 212 -28.22 -15.45 0.46
CA ASP A 212 -29.54 -16.06 0.31
C ASP A 212 -30.60 -14.97 0.09
N HIS A 213 -30.55 -13.88 0.86
CA HIS A 213 -31.43 -12.73 0.66
C HIS A 213 -31.26 -12.12 -0.74
N LEU A 214 -30.02 -11.88 -1.20
CA LEU A 214 -29.75 -11.33 -2.52
C LEU A 214 -30.27 -12.25 -3.64
N GLN A 215 -30.06 -13.57 -3.52
CA GLN A 215 -30.56 -14.55 -4.48
C GLN A 215 -32.08 -14.63 -4.56
N ALA A 216 -32.77 -14.34 -3.46
CA ALA A 216 -34.24 -14.37 -3.39
C ALA A 216 -34.92 -13.13 -3.97
N GLN A 217 -34.17 -12.08 -4.32
CA GLN A 217 -34.73 -10.86 -4.92
C GLN A 217 -35.28 -11.14 -6.33
N ASN A 218 -36.31 -10.38 -6.74
CA ASN A 218 -36.91 -10.51 -8.07
C ASN A 218 -35.90 -10.24 -9.20
N VAL A 219 -34.97 -9.30 -8.97
CA VAL A 219 -33.87 -8.97 -9.86
C VAL A 219 -32.58 -8.95 -9.03
N PRO A 220 -31.93 -10.12 -8.83
CA PRO A 220 -30.75 -10.21 -7.98
C PRO A 220 -29.60 -9.33 -8.51
N PRO A 221 -28.86 -8.61 -7.64
CA PRO A 221 -27.70 -7.84 -8.07
C PRO A 221 -26.56 -8.76 -8.52
N THR A 222 -25.86 -8.35 -9.57
CA THR A 222 -24.55 -8.93 -9.89
C THR A 222 -23.57 -8.52 -8.80
N THR A 223 -22.96 -9.51 -8.15
CA THR A 223 -22.22 -9.31 -6.90
C THR A 223 -20.76 -9.73 -7.02
N ILE A 224 -19.83 -8.87 -6.58
CA ILE A 224 -18.46 -9.26 -6.24
C ILE A 224 -18.39 -9.50 -4.74
N LEU A 225 -17.81 -10.61 -4.32
CA LEU A 225 -17.62 -10.94 -2.91
C LEU A 225 -16.19 -10.60 -2.46
N VAL A 226 -16.02 -9.72 -1.49
CA VAL A 226 -14.74 -9.53 -0.78
C VAL A 226 -14.82 -10.27 0.55
N MET A 227 -13.92 -11.20 0.80
CA MET A 227 -14.05 -12.13 1.92
C MET A 227 -12.78 -12.20 2.76
N LEU A 228 -12.93 -11.94 4.05
CA LEU A 228 -11.98 -12.44 5.05
C LEU A 228 -12.17 -13.96 5.14
N GLY A 229 -11.28 -14.72 4.52
CA GLY A 229 -11.38 -16.16 4.43
C GLY A 229 -11.17 -16.89 5.76
N ASN A 230 -11.37 -18.19 5.74
CA ASN A 230 -10.97 -19.11 6.79
C ASN A 230 -9.43 -19.23 6.85
N GLU A 231 -8.85 -19.22 8.05
CA GLU A 231 -7.40 -19.28 8.25
C GLU A 231 -6.76 -20.61 7.79
N GLN A 232 -7.57 -21.66 7.58
CA GLN A 232 -7.16 -22.94 7.00
C GLN A 232 -7.59 -23.09 5.53
N CYS A 233 -8.07 -22.00 4.91
CA CYS A 233 -8.56 -21.93 3.53
C CYS A 233 -9.75 -22.86 3.22
N ASP A 234 -10.55 -23.22 4.23
CA ASP A 234 -11.83 -23.90 4.01
C ASP A 234 -12.93 -22.89 3.70
N ASN A 235 -13.01 -22.44 2.45
CA ASN A 235 -14.08 -21.54 2.00
C ASN A 235 -15.03 -22.23 1.01
N GLY A 236 -15.14 -23.56 1.03
CA GLY A 236 -15.89 -24.36 0.03
C GLY A 236 -17.35 -23.93 -0.14
N TRP A 237 -17.93 -23.37 0.92
CA TRP A 237 -19.30 -22.89 0.95
C TRP A 237 -19.64 -21.79 -0.07
N VAL A 238 -18.67 -21.00 -0.55
CA VAL A 238 -18.92 -19.91 -1.51
C VAL A 238 -19.38 -20.46 -2.86
N THR A 239 -19.01 -21.70 -3.21
CA THR A 239 -19.26 -22.27 -4.54
C THR A 239 -20.74 -22.35 -4.91
N SER A 240 -21.66 -22.51 -3.95
CA SER A 240 -23.10 -22.54 -4.22
C SER A 240 -23.68 -21.19 -4.67
N TYR A 241 -22.94 -20.09 -4.47
CA TYR A 241 -23.37 -18.73 -4.78
C TYR A 241 -22.74 -18.17 -6.07
N LEU A 242 -21.84 -18.92 -6.70
CA LEU A 242 -21.14 -18.49 -7.91
C LEU A 242 -22.08 -18.51 -9.13
N ALA A 243 -21.90 -17.53 -10.01
CA ALA A 243 -22.50 -17.50 -11.34
C ALA A 243 -22.10 -18.75 -12.16
N PRO A 244 -22.95 -19.24 -13.09
CA PRO A 244 -24.25 -18.69 -13.48
C PRO A 244 -25.42 -19.11 -12.56
N LYS A 245 -25.18 -19.96 -11.56
CA LYS A 245 -26.26 -20.49 -10.69
C LYS A 245 -26.58 -19.59 -9.49
N GLY A 246 -25.68 -18.67 -9.16
CA GLY A 246 -25.88 -17.66 -8.13
C GLY A 246 -25.46 -16.26 -8.57
N VAL A 247 -25.45 -15.34 -7.60
CA VAL A 247 -25.27 -13.90 -7.81
C VAL A 247 -23.80 -13.45 -7.85
N VAL A 248 -22.88 -14.30 -7.37
CA VAL A 248 -21.48 -13.94 -7.20
C VAL A 248 -20.70 -14.20 -8.49
N VAL A 249 -20.20 -13.14 -9.13
CA VAL A 249 -19.42 -13.25 -10.38
C VAL A 249 -17.91 -13.31 -10.16
N ALA A 250 -17.41 -12.73 -9.06
CA ALA A 250 -16.02 -12.79 -8.67
C ALA A 250 -15.86 -12.75 -7.16
N VAL A 251 -14.76 -13.30 -6.66
CA VAL A 251 -14.41 -13.41 -5.24
C VAL A 251 -13.01 -12.88 -5.02
N LEU A 252 -12.85 -11.88 -4.15
CA LEU A 252 -11.58 -11.38 -3.63
C LEU A 252 -11.39 -11.98 -2.24
N VAL A 253 -10.50 -12.96 -2.09
CA VAL A 253 -10.34 -13.74 -0.86
C VAL A 253 -8.96 -13.56 -0.23
N THR A 254 -8.90 -13.39 1.09
CA THR A 254 -7.64 -13.37 1.84
C THR A 254 -7.02 -14.75 1.99
N TYR A 255 -5.73 -14.80 2.36
CA TYR A 255 -4.94 -16.03 2.53
C TYR A 255 -4.74 -16.77 1.21
N ASP A 256 -3.71 -17.62 1.13
CA ASP A 256 -3.37 -18.34 -0.10
C ASP A 256 -4.39 -19.45 -0.44
N ASP A 257 -5.64 -19.09 -0.72
CA ASP A 257 -6.71 -20.02 -1.08
C ASP A 257 -6.34 -20.74 -2.39
N PRO A 258 -6.49 -22.08 -2.45
CA PRO A 258 -6.10 -22.87 -3.61
C PRO A 258 -6.95 -22.59 -4.87
N ARG A 259 -8.14 -22.00 -4.73
CA ARG A 259 -9.03 -21.71 -5.87
C ARG A 259 -8.66 -20.48 -6.66
N VAL A 260 -7.75 -19.65 -6.16
CA VAL A 260 -7.34 -18.42 -6.84
C VAL A 260 -6.83 -18.73 -8.25
N ASP A 261 -7.59 -18.28 -9.24
CA ASP A 261 -7.37 -18.48 -10.68
C ASP A 261 -7.13 -17.15 -11.43
N GLN A 262 -7.26 -16.01 -10.75
CA GLN A 262 -7.19 -14.65 -11.30
C GLN A 262 -8.33 -14.31 -12.29
N HIS A 263 -9.41 -15.07 -12.28
CA HIS A 263 -10.60 -14.84 -13.11
C HIS A 263 -11.88 -14.79 -12.27
N THR A 264 -12.18 -15.86 -11.54
CA THR A 264 -13.33 -15.91 -10.63
C THR A 264 -12.87 -15.71 -9.19
N PHE A 265 -11.73 -16.28 -8.82
CA PHE A 265 -11.11 -16.10 -7.51
C PHE A 265 -9.82 -15.29 -7.65
N HIS A 266 -9.80 -14.13 -7.01
CA HIS A 266 -8.68 -13.23 -6.91
C HIS A 266 -8.12 -13.26 -5.48
N GLN A 267 -6.80 -13.23 -5.37
CA GLN A 267 -6.13 -13.10 -4.08
C GLN A 267 -6.25 -11.65 -3.61
N TRP A 268 -6.73 -11.46 -2.38
CA TRP A 268 -6.80 -10.16 -1.72
C TRP A 268 -5.85 -10.13 -0.52
N PRO A 269 -5.19 -9.01 -0.21
CA PRO A 269 -4.36 -8.92 0.99
C PRO A 269 -5.23 -8.86 2.24
N LEU A 270 -4.73 -9.45 3.32
CA LEU A 270 -5.35 -9.35 4.65
C LEU A 270 -5.35 -7.90 5.16
N GLY A 271 -4.31 -7.14 4.84
CA GLY A 271 -4.17 -5.73 5.21
C GLY A 271 -3.82 -5.52 6.69
N VAL A 272 -4.09 -4.32 7.19
CA VAL A 272 -3.91 -3.96 8.62
C VAL A 272 -5.14 -4.28 9.45
N ALA A 273 -5.01 -4.42 10.77
CA ALA A 273 -6.12 -4.75 11.66
C ALA A 273 -7.02 -3.55 11.97
N THR A 274 -7.83 -3.11 11.01
CA THR A 274 -8.79 -1.99 11.17
C THR A 274 -9.82 -2.22 12.29
N TYR A 275 -10.18 -3.47 12.60
CA TYR A 275 -11.05 -3.77 13.75
C TYR A 275 -10.43 -3.39 15.11
N ARG A 276 -9.12 -3.17 15.17
CA ARG A 276 -8.41 -2.62 16.33
C ARG A 276 -8.07 -1.14 16.17
N GLN A 277 -8.63 -0.49 15.15
CA GLN A 277 -8.40 0.92 14.85
C GLN A 277 -6.94 1.22 14.49
N PHE A 278 -6.25 0.29 13.80
CA PHE A 278 -4.93 0.58 13.27
C PHE A 278 -5.02 1.78 12.30
N PRO A 279 -4.24 2.86 12.51
CA PRO A 279 -4.43 4.11 11.79
C PRO A 279 -3.83 4.06 10.38
N LEU A 280 -4.26 5.01 9.54
CA LEU A 280 -3.54 5.36 8.32
C LEU A 280 -2.29 6.17 8.71
N ILE A 281 -1.11 5.60 8.47
CA ILE A 281 0.17 6.26 8.76
C ILE A 281 0.56 7.15 7.58
N LYS A 282 0.83 8.42 7.86
CA LYS A 282 1.32 9.37 6.86
C LYS A 282 2.84 9.42 6.84
N GLU A 283 3.41 9.85 5.72
CA GLU A 283 4.86 9.89 5.50
C GLU A 283 5.59 10.72 6.58
N GLU A 284 4.98 11.82 7.05
CA GLU A 284 5.58 12.69 8.05
C GLU A 284 5.78 11.98 9.39
N GLN A 285 4.92 11.01 9.71
CA GLN A 285 5.00 10.22 10.94
C GLN A 285 6.15 9.20 10.90
N ILE A 286 6.62 8.80 9.71
CA ILE A 286 7.66 7.79 9.56
C ILE A 286 9.01 8.30 10.04
N SER A 287 9.29 9.59 9.85
CA SER A 287 10.55 10.27 10.18
C SER A 287 11.78 9.43 9.81
N PRO A 288 12.04 9.16 8.51
CA PRO A 288 13.01 8.15 8.07
C PRO A 288 14.42 8.34 8.63
N GLU A 289 14.89 9.58 8.76
CA GLU A 289 16.23 9.92 9.25
C GLU A 289 16.40 9.80 10.77
N ALA A 290 15.29 9.80 11.52
CA ALA A 290 15.36 9.68 12.97
C ALA A 290 15.88 8.28 13.37
N PRO A 291 16.84 8.17 14.29
CA PRO A 291 17.26 6.88 14.81
C PRO A 291 16.09 6.23 15.57
N ARG A 292 15.72 5.00 15.19
CA ARG A 292 14.71 4.19 15.88
C ARG A 292 15.27 3.71 17.23
N LYS A 293 14.42 3.67 18.26
CA LYS A 293 14.80 3.29 19.64
C LYS A 293 15.20 1.81 19.77
N TYR A 294 14.54 0.94 19.00
CA TYR A 294 14.72 -0.51 19.06
C TYR A 294 15.24 -1.04 17.72
N MET A 295 16.11 -2.04 17.80
CA MET A 295 16.55 -2.78 16.62
C MET A 295 15.45 -3.68 16.09
N CYS A 296 14.63 -4.27 16.97
CA CYS A 296 13.49 -5.07 16.56
C CYS A 296 12.32 -5.00 17.54
N ASN A 297 11.12 -5.39 17.13
CA ASN A 297 10.01 -5.64 18.04
C ASN A 297 9.28 -6.95 17.77
N LEU A 298 8.57 -7.43 18.79
CA LEU A 298 7.58 -8.49 18.70
C LEU A 298 6.40 -8.18 19.61
N ARG A 299 5.21 -8.01 19.02
CA ARG A 299 3.92 -8.07 19.73
C ARG A 299 3.11 -9.28 19.27
N ALA A 300 2.89 -10.26 20.17
CA ALA A 300 2.25 -11.51 19.79
C ALA A 300 1.50 -12.21 20.93
N THR A 301 0.42 -12.92 20.58
CA THR A 301 -0.17 -13.97 21.43
C THR A 301 0.59 -15.27 21.22
N ILE A 302 1.06 -15.88 22.31
CA ILE A 302 1.86 -17.11 22.27
C ILE A 302 0.95 -18.31 22.40
N TYR A 303 0.90 -19.12 21.34
CA TYR A 303 0.24 -20.41 21.37
C TYR A 303 1.28 -21.52 21.62
N PRO A 304 1.00 -22.51 22.48
CA PRO A 304 1.87 -23.67 22.62
C PRO A 304 2.13 -24.35 21.28
N ASN A 305 3.35 -24.86 21.08
CA ASN A 305 3.76 -25.59 19.87
C ASN A 305 3.54 -24.80 18.56
N SER A 306 3.70 -23.47 18.61
CA SER A 306 3.64 -22.60 17.44
C SER A 306 4.99 -21.93 17.16
N SER A 307 5.16 -21.46 15.93
CA SER A 307 6.29 -20.60 15.53
C SER A 307 6.47 -19.41 16.48
N ARG A 308 5.37 -18.81 16.97
CA ARG A 308 5.41 -17.71 17.94
C ARG A 308 6.08 -18.13 19.25
N SER A 309 5.81 -19.34 19.73
CA SER A 309 6.43 -19.88 20.94
C SER A 309 7.91 -20.22 20.73
N GLU A 310 8.30 -20.69 19.54
CA GLU A 310 9.68 -20.94 19.17
C GLU A 310 10.49 -19.64 19.14
N LEU A 311 9.98 -18.63 18.41
CA LEU A 311 10.58 -17.30 18.38
C LEU A 311 10.70 -16.70 19.78
N TYR A 312 9.64 -16.78 20.60
CA TYR A 312 9.68 -16.21 21.94
C TYR A 312 10.71 -16.89 22.84
N LYS A 313 10.87 -18.23 22.75
CA LYS A 313 11.94 -18.96 23.46
C LYS A 313 13.32 -18.49 23.02
N PHE A 314 13.54 -18.33 21.71
CA PHE A 314 14.80 -17.80 21.18
C PHE A 314 15.11 -16.39 21.72
N LEU A 315 14.12 -15.50 21.70
CA LEU A 315 14.28 -14.11 22.16
C LEU A 315 14.51 -13.99 23.68
N LYS A 316 13.95 -14.91 24.48
CA LYS A 316 14.19 -14.96 25.93
C LYS A 316 15.59 -15.43 26.28
N ASN A 317 16.14 -16.34 25.49
CA ASN A 317 17.45 -16.96 25.77
C ASN A 317 18.64 -16.11 25.28
N SER A 318 18.39 -15.01 24.59
CA SER A 318 19.43 -14.13 24.04
C SER A 318 19.49 -12.80 24.79
N THR A 319 20.58 -12.59 25.55
CA THR A 319 20.87 -11.32 26.26
C THR A 319 20.86 -10.11 25.33
N LEU A 320 21.16 -10.37 24.07
CA LEU A 320 21.22 -9.43 22.99
C LEU A 320 19.85 -8.87 22.60
N THR A 321 18.85 -9.74 22.50
CA THR A 321 17.49 -9.34 22.14
C THR A 321 16.78 -8.70 23.32
N SER A 322 17.10 -9.11 24.55
CA SER A 322 16.56 -8.50 25.78
C SER A 322 16.92 -7.03 25.94
N SER A 323 18.06 -6.56 25.39
CA SER A 323 18.50 -5.17 25.52
C SER A 323 18.20 -4.30 24.29
N GLN A 324 17.96 -4.90 23.13
CA GLN A 324 17.83 -4.16 21.86
C GLN A 324 16.48 -4.30 21.16
N CYS A 325 15.62 -5.20 21.62
CA CYS A 325 14.31 -5.40 21.03
C CYS A 325 13.19 -5.17 22.02
N HIS A 326 12.09 -4.60 21.54
CA HIS A 326 10.86 -4.42 22.33
C HIS A 326 9.97 -5.65 22.19
N ILE A 327 9.86 -6.46 23.26
CA ILE A 327 9.13 -7.73 23.22
C ILE A 327 7.95 -7.66 24.19
N LYS A 328 6.73 -7.67 23.64
CA LYS A 328 5.49 -7.68 24.41
C LYS A 328 4.63 -8.86 23.98
N VAL A 329 4.48 -9.85 24.86
CA VAL A 329 3.70 -11.05 24.58
C VAL A 329 2.52 -11.18 25.53
N ARG A 330 1.47 -11.89 25.07
CA ARG A 330 0.31 -12.25 25.88
C ARG A 330 0.02 -13.75 25.75
N GLU A 331 -0.55 -14.32 26.81
CA GLU A 331 -0.93 -15.73 26.86
C GLU A 331 -2.23 -16.00 26.10
N SER A 332 -3.17 -15.04 26.12
CA SER A 332 -4.47 -15.17 25.46
C SER A 332 -4.72 -14.05 24.45
N TRP A 333 -5.55 -14.35 23.44
CA TRP A 333 -5.96 -13.37 22.44
C TRP A 333 -7.18 -12.58 22.93
N VAL A 334 -7.15 -11.27 22.73
CA VAL A 334 -8.28 -10.37 22.98
C VAL A 334 -8.67 -9.66 21.68
N SER A 335 -9.97 -9.49 21.47
CA SER A 335 -10.54 -8.89 20.26
C SER A 335 -10.44 -7.37 20.24
N ASN A 336 -10.59 -6.73 21.41
CA ASN A 336 -10.55 -5.29 21.54
C ASN A 336 -9.25 -4.85 22.23
N GLU A 337 -8.55 -3.92 21.61
CA GLU A 337 -7.33 -3.29 22.14
C GLU A 337 -7.74 -1.89 22.62
N SER A 338 -7.32 -1.46 23.82
CA SER A 338 -7.62 -0.09 24.25
C SER A 338 -6.90 0.91 23.34
N PRO A 339 -7.42 2.15 23.17
CA PRO A 339 -6.75 3.18 22.38
C PRO A 339 -5.28 3.35 22.78
N ASP A 340 -4.98 3.48 24.08
CA ASP A 340 -3.61 3.57 24.59
C ASP A 340 -2.73 2.37 24.20
N ALA A 341 -3.31 1.15 24.21
CA ALA A 341 -2.56 -0.05 23.86
C ALA A 341 -2.31 -0.15 22.35
N MET A 342 -3.17 0.44 21.51
CA MET A 342 -2.96 0.58 20.08
C MET A 342 -1.93 1.67 19.78
N ASP A 343 -2.02 2.82 20.44
CA ASP A 343 -1.03 3.91 20.29
C ASP A 343 0.37 3.44 20.69
N GLU A 344 0.49 2.71 21.80
CA GLU A 344 1.75 2.06 22.21
C GLU A 344 2.24 1.07 21.14
N TYR A 345 1.34 0.33 20.48
CA TYR A 345 1.71 -0.60 19.43
C TYR A 345 2.25 0.13 18.20
N VAL A 346 1.52 1.13 17.71
CA VAL A 346 1.91 1.95 16.57
C VAL A 346 3.25 2.64 16.85
N GLN A 347 3.41 3.22 18.05
CA GLN A 347 4.68 3.82 18.44
C GLN A 347 5.81 2.80 18.50
N THR A 348 5.56 1.57 18.97
CA THR A 348 6.56 0.51 18.96
C THR A 348 7.03 0.17 17.55
N LEU A 349 6.11 0.12 16.58
CA LEU A 349 6.45 -0.09 15.18
C LEU A 349 7.25 1.08 14.61
N LEU A 350 6.84 2.33 14.90
CA LEU A 350 7.57 3.55 14.59
C LEU A 350 8.88 3.71 15.38
N ASP A 351 9.10 2.93 16.42
CA ASP A 351 10.36 2.99 17.19
C ASP A 351 11.29 1.83 16.84
N SER A 352 10.96 1.00 15.86
CA SER A 352 11.71 -0.23 15.56
C SER A 352 12.23 -0.32 14.12
N ASP A 353 13.51 -0.67 13.96
CA ASP A 353 14.08 -0.95 12.63
C ASP A 353 13.46 -2.18 11.96
N LEU A 354 13.26 -3.25 12.72
CA LEU A 354 12.69 -4.51 12.28
C LEU A 354 11.42 -4.86 13.05
N THR A 355 10.45 -5.50 12.40
CA THR A 355 9.31 -6.13 13.08
C THR A 355 9.33 -7.63 12.83
N LEU A 356 9.35 -8.42 13.91
CA LEU A 356 9.39 -9.87 13.80
C LEU A 356 7.97 -10.41 13.57
N CYS A 357 7.78 -11.12 12.46
CA CYS A 357 6.48 -11.55 11.96
C CYS A 357 6.37 -13.09 11.87
N PRO A 358 6.24 -13.78 13.02
CA PRO A 358 5.93 -15.20 13.03
C PRO A 358 4.53 -15.52 12.52
N ALA A 359 4.44 -16.69 11.88
CA ALA A 359 3.18 -17.25 11.44
C ALA A 359 2.20 -17.36 12.63
N GLY A 360 0.93 -17.11 12.34
CA GLY A 360 -0.17 -17.31 13.27
C GLY A 360 -0.88 -18.64 13.02
N MET A 361 -2.21 -18.60 13.14
CA MET A 361 -3.06 -19.70 12.65
C MET A 361 -2.98 -19.81 11.13
N ASN A 362 -2.89 -18.67 10.44
CA ASN A 362 -2.42 -18.57 9.06
C ASN A 362 -1.02 -17.93 8.99
N THR A 363 -0.31 -18.20 7.90
CA THR A 363 0.99 -17.61 7.60
C THR A 363 0.88 -16.09 7.44
N GLU A 364 -0.14 -15.62 6.73
CA GLU A 364 -0.41 -14.19 6.53
C GLU A 364 -0.98 -13.56 7.81
N THR A 365 -0.36 -12.47 8.28
CA THR A 365 -0.76 -11.80 9.52
C THR A 365 -0.80 -10.29 9.33
N TYR A 366 -1.73 -9.61 10.03
CA TYR A 366 -1.86 -8.15 10.01
C TYR A 366 -0.53 -7.43 10.29
N ARG A 367 0.29 -7.98 11.20
CA ARG A 367 1.59 -7.44 11.62
C ARG A 367 2.52 -7.13 10.45
N VAL A 368 2.47 -7.93 9.37
CA VAL A 368 3.31 -7.69 8.20
C VAL A 368 2.93 -6.37 7.53
N TYR A 369 1.65 -6.14 7.28
CA TYR A 369 1.14 -4.92 6.67
C TYR A 369 1.28 -3.70 7.59
N GLU A 370 1.10 -3.90 8.89
CA GLU A 370 1.25 -2.86 9.91
C GLU A 370 2.73 -2.39 9.98
N ALA A 371 3.67 -3.32 9.93
CA ALA A 371 5.10 -2.99 9.90
C ALA A 371 5.52 -2.31 8.59
N LEU A 372 5.02 -2.80 7.45
CA LEU A 372 5.21 -2.16 6.15
C LEU A 372 4.71 -0.70 6.16
N GLY A 373 3.52 -0.47 6.72
CA GLY A 373 2.89 0.85 6.85
C GLY A 373 3.61 1.82 7.80
N THR A 374 4.53 1.37 8.65
CA THR A 374 5.32 2.24 9.54
C THR A 374 6.80 2.34 9.13
N GLY A 375 7.17 1.74 7.99
CA GLY A 375 8.56 1.65 7.53
C GLY A 375 9.42 0.71 8.39
N SER A 376 8.83 -0.08 9.28
CA SER A 376 9.55 -1.09 10.06
C SER A 376 9.70 -2.35 9.21
N THR A 377 10.93 -2.77 8.91
CA THR A 377 11.16 -3.86 7.95
C THR A 377 10.66 -5.19 8.51
N PRO A 378 9.69 -5.86 7.89
CA PRO A 378 9.19 -7.14 8.36
C PRO A 378 10.25 -8.24 8.20
N VAL A 379 10.46 -9.02 9.26
CA VAL A 379 11.17 -10.31 9.23
C VAL A 379 10.11 -11.40 9.24
N ILE A 380 9.84 -11.96 8.06
CA ILE A 380 8.69 -12.84 7.81
C ILE A 380 9.12 -14.28 7.74
N GLU A 381 8.44 -15.13 8.50
CA GLU A 381 8.57 -16.57 8.38
C GLU A 381 7.79 -17.09 7.17
N ALA A 382 8.51 -17.63 6.19
CA ALA A 382 7.96 -18.16 4.95
C ALA A 382 7.64 -19.65 5.06
N VAL A 383 6.73 -20.00 5.98
CA VAL A 383 6.25 -21.38 6.20
C VAL A 383 4.82 -21.55 5.69
N VAL A 384 4.39 -22.79 5.50
CA VAL A 384 2.98 -23.12 5.27
C VAL A 384 2.39 -23.54 6.62
N THR A 385 1.27 -22.93 7.01
CA THR A 385 0.51 -23.31 8.20
C THR A 385 -0.42 -24.49 7.92
N ASN A 386 -0.88 -25.17 8.97
CA ASN A 386 -1.85 -26.26 8.85
C ASN A 386 -3.13 -25.82 8.13
N GLY A 387 -3.75 -26.75 7.39
CA GLY A 387 -4.99 -26.51 6.65
C GLY A 387 -4.89 -26.91 5.18
N HIS A 388 -5.80 -26.37 4.38
CA HIS A 388 -5.93 -26.65 2.94
C HIS A 388 -5.47 -25.49 2.06
N CYS A 389 -4.67 -24.56 2.62
CA CYS A 389 -4.11 -23.45 1.87
C CYS A 389 -3.09 -23.94 0.82
N ALA A 390 -2.89 -23.15 -0.22
CA ALA A 390 -1.94 -23.45 -1.28
C ALA A 390 -0.50 -23.55 -0.72
N ALA A 391 0.30 -24.45 -1.28
CA ALA A 391 1.66 -24.73 -0.83
C ALA A 391 2.67 -23.57 -1.05
N SER A 392 2.25 -22.50 -1.75
CA SER A 392 3.08 -21.32 -2.00
C SER A 392 2.59 -20.16 -1.12
N PRO A 393 3.08 -20.05 0.14
CA PRO A 393 2.64 -19.01 1.04
C PRO A 393 3.12 -17.64 0.55
N TRP A 394 2.35 -16.60 0.86
CA TRP A 394 2.62 -15.21 0.48
C TRP A 394 2.61 -14.99 -1.04
N ARG A 395 1.76 -15.71 -1.78
CA ARG A 395 1.71 -15.64 -3.26
C ARG A 395 1.52 -14.22 -3.76
N LEU A 396 0.60 -13.47 -3.17
CA LEU A 396 0.36 -12.07 -3.53
C LEU A 396 1.56 -11.19 -3.21
N LEU A 397 2.03 -11.21 -1.96
CA LEU A 397 3.16 -10.37 -1.56
C LEU A 397 4.39 -10.63 -2.42
N LYS A 398 4.79 -11.90 -2.58
CA LYS A 398 5.97 -12.28 -3.39
C LYS A 398 5.85 -11.86 -4.85
N ARG A 399 4.65 -11.85 -5.43
CA ARG A 399 4.42 -11.36 -6.80
C ARG A 399 4.80 -9.88 -6.97
N HIS A 400 4.72 -9.11 -5.88
CA HIS A 400 5.03 -7.68 -5.86
C HIS A 400 6.44 -7.36 -5.34
N ASP A 401 7.29 -8.38 -5.14
CA ASP A 401 8.70 -8.25 -4.70
C ASP A 401 8.89 -7.29 -3.50
N PRO A 402 8.41 -7.68 -2.30
CA PRO A 402 8.36 -6.79 -1.15
C PRO A 402 9.75 -6.63 -0.53
N PRO A 403 10.14 -5.43 -0.05
CA PRO A 403 11.42 -5.17 0.61
C PRO A 403 11.43 -5.71 2.05
N VAL A 404 11.28 -7.02 2.19
CA VAL A 404 11.14 -7.74 3.47
C VAL A 404 12.28 -8.74 3.65
N ILE A 405 12.47 -9.22 4.87
CA ILE A 405 13.47 -10.25 5.18
C ILE A 405 12.74 -11.58 5.36
N TRP A 406 12.92 -12.48 4.40
CA TRP A 406 12.35 -13.83 4.48
C TRP A 406 13.24 -14.75 5.32
N VAL A 407 12.64 -15.45 6.29
CA VAL A 407 13.30 -16.51 7.06
C VAL A 407 12.51 -17.81 6.92
N LYS A 408 13.22 -18.94 6.84
CA LYS A 408 12.59 -20.28 6.84
C LYS A 408 12.40 -20.85 8.24
N SER A 409 13.15 -20.33 9.21
CA SER A 409 13.14 -20.71 10.62
C SER A 409 13.82 -19.60 11.44
N TRP A 410 13.44 -19.49 12.71
CA TRP A 410 13.98 -18.53 13.67
C TRP A 410 15.43 -18.77 14.05
N ASP A 411 16.00 -19.94 13.74
CA ASP A 411 17.45 -20.20 13.89
C ASP A 411 18.31 -19.20 13.11
N ASN A 412 17.78 -18.64 12.01
CA ASN A 412 18.48 -17.64 11.20
C ASN A 412 18.40 -16.23 11.79
N LEU A 413 17.56 -15.99 12.79
CA LEU A 413 17.34 -14.66 13.34
C LEU A 413 18.63 -14.05 13.90
N GLY A 414 19.49 -14.83 14.55
CA GLY A 414 20.78 -14.35 15.05
C GLY A 414 21.65 -13.71 13.95
N LYS A 415 21.66 -14.29 12.74
CA LYS A 415 22.40 -13.74 11.60
C LYS A 415 21.76 -12.46 11.07
N VAL A 416 20.42 -12.42 11.01
CA VAL A 416 19.67 -11.22 10.61
C VAL A 416 20.00 -10.05 11.54
N LEU A 417 19.92 -10.26 12.86
CA LEU A 417 20.21 -9.23 13.86
C LEU A 417 21.69 -8.80 13.84
N ALA A 418 22.63 -9.73 13.63
CA ALA A 418 24.04 -9.40 13.50
C ALA A 418 24.35 -8.59 12.24
N LYS A 419 23.61 -8.81 11.14
CA LYS A 419 23.67 -7.96 9.93
C LYS A 419 23.08 -6.59 10.23
N GLU A 420 21.93 -6.55 10.91
CA GLU A 420 21.21 -5.32 11.23
C GLU A 420 22.03 -4.30 12.02
N ARG A 421 22.85 -4.78 12.96
CA ARG A 421 23.76 -3.90 13.74
C ARG A 421 24.84 -3.22 12.92
N ARG A 422 25.27 -3.86 11.83
CA ARG A 422 26.40 -3.39 11.04
C ARG A 422 25.99 -2.34 10.01
N TYR A 423 24.69 -2.21 9.74
CA TYR A 423 24.20 -1.19 8.84
C TYR A 423 24.36 0.21 9.42
N SER A 424 24.76 1.16 8.56
CA SER A 424 24.84 2.56 8.89
C SER A 424 23.46 3.16 9.16
N LYS A 425 23.42 4.29 9.87
CA LYS A 425 22.18 5.04 10.10
C LYS A 425 21.50 5.45 8.79
N GLN A 426 22.29 5.91 7.82
CA GLN A 426 21.82 6.32 6.48
C GLN A 426 21.17 5.15 5.74
N TYR A 427 21.80 3.96 5.75
CA TYR A 427 21.22 2.78 5.13
C TYR A 427 19.87 2.43 5.75
N LYS A 428 19.76 2.49 7.08
CA LYS A 428 18.51 2.21 7.80
C LYS A 428 17.43 3.23 7.47
N ALA A 429 17.77 4.52 7.38
CA ALA A 429 16.85 5.58 6.99
C ALA A 429 16.29 5.34 5.57
N LEU A 430 17.17 5.10 4.59
CA LEU A 430 16.77 4.77 3.22
C LEU A 430 15.91 3.51 3.15
N ARG A 431 16.23 2.46 3.92
CA ARG A 431 15.41 1.24 3.97
C ARG A 431 14.01 1.51 4.52
N ARG A 432 13.86 2.32 5.56
CA ARG A 432 12.54 2.66 6.13
C ARG A 432 11.67 3.37 5.11
N LEU A 433 12.23 4.35 4.41
CA LEU A 433 11.53 5.08 3.34
C LEU A 433 11.11 4.12 2.22
N ARG A 434 12.02 3.27 1.75
CA ARG A 434 11.73 2.27 0.71
C ARG A 434 10.62 1.30 1.11
N VAL A 435 10.62 0.83 2.36
CA VAL A 435 9.58 -0.08 2.87
C VAL A 435 8.21 0.61 2.88
N PHE A 436 8.15 1.83 3.41
CA PHE A 436 6.91 2.61 3.45
C PHE A 436 6.39 2.91 2.03
N GLN A 437 7.23 3.47 1.17
CA GLN A 437 6.87 3.79 -0.22
C GLN A 437 6.44 2.56 -1.03
N TRP A 438 7.09 1.42 -0.83
CA TRP A 438 6.67 0.17 -1.47
C TRP A 438 5.26 -0.22 -1.02
N TYR A 439 4.92 -0.04 0.25
CA TYR A 439 3.59 -0.37 0.75
C TYR A 439 2.52 0.57 0.20
N GLU A 440 2.80 1.87 0.13
CA GLU A 440 1.92 2.83 -0.54
C GLU A 440 1.67 2.45 -2.00
N TRP A 441 2.73 2.10 -2.73
CA TRP A 441 2.60 1.57 -4.10
C TRP A 441 1.81 0.27 -4.17
N PHE A 442 2.01 -0.65 -3.22
CA PHE A 442 1.26 -1.91 -3.15
C PHE A 442 -0.23 -1.64 -2.97
N LYS A 443 -0.63 -0.72 -2.07
CA LYS A 443 -2.04 -0.33 -1.91
C LYS A 443 -2.63 0.23 -3.21
N LEU A 444 -1.89 1.08 -3.93
CA LEU A 444 -2.31 1.59 -5.24
C LEU A 444 -2.53 0.46 -6.25
N ARG A 445 -1.65 -0.55 -6.29
CA ARG A 445 -1.84 -1.73 -7.15
C ARG A 445 -3.08 -2.54 -6.77
N MET A 446 -3.38 -2.67 -5.47
CA MET A 446 -4.59 -3.34 -5.01
C MET A 446 -5.84 -2.56 -5.37
N ARG A 447 -5.80 -1.22 -5.28
CA ARG A 447 -6.87 -0.33 -5.76
C ARG A 447 -7.11 -0.52 -7.26
N ASP A 448 -6.06 -0.47 -8.07
CA ASP A 448 -6.17 -0.63 -9.52
C ASP A 448 -6.75 -2.01 -9.88
N SER A 449 -6.30 -3.06 -9.19
CA SER A 449 -6.84 -4.42 -9.36
C SER A 449 -8.32 -4.48 -9.00
N PHE A 450 -8.72 -3.89 -7.87
CA PHE A 450 -10.13 -3.84 -7.45
C PHE A 450 -11.00 -3.11 -8.47
N VAL A 451 -10.59 -1.90 -8.90
CA VAL A 451 -11.31 -1.10 -9.90
C VAL A 451 -11.43 -1.86 -11.23
N SER A 452 -10.37 -2.56 -11.65
CA SER A 452 -10.39 -3.40 -12.85
C SER A 452 -11.40 -4.54 -12.73
N ILE A 453 -11.43 -5.25 -11.61
CA ILE A 453 -12.37 -6.37 -11.38
C ILE A 453 -13.81 -5.84 -11.35
N VAL A 454 -14.07 -4.72 -10.66
CA VAL A 454 -15.40 -4.09 -10.64
C VAL A 454 -15.85 -3.69 -12.04
N THR A 455 -14.97 -3.04 -12.81
CA THR A 455 -15.31 -2.57 -14.16
C THR A 455 -15.62 -3.74 -15.09
N THR A 456 -14.78 -4.77 -15.08
CA THR A 456 -14.93 -5.94 -15.96
C THR A 456 -16.08 -6.85 -15.55
N SER A 457 -16.29 -7.06 -14.24
CA SER A 457 -17.26 -8.05 -13.75
C SER A 457 -18.66 -7.47 -13.53
N LEU A 458 -18.79 -6.18 -13.19
CA LEU A 458 -20.08 -5.56 -12.88
C LEU A 458 -20.59 -4.61 -13.96
N LEU A 459 -19.71 -3.89 -14.65
CA LEU A 459 -20.09 -2.79 -15.55
C LEU A 459 -19.99 -3.15 -17.03
N GLN A 460 -19.11 -4.08 -17.38
CA GLN A 460 -18.92 -4.61 -18.72
C GLN A 460 -19.00 -6.15 -18.70
N PRO A 461 -20.09 -6.74 -18.18
CA PRO A 461 -20.25 -8.19 -18.23
C PRO A 461 -20.24 -8.63 -19.70
N GLY A 462 -19.28 -9.47 -20.05
CA GLY A 462 -19.09 -10.02 -21.40
C GLY A 462 -20.23 -10.92 -21.85
#